data_AF-A0A7C0Y622-F1
#
_entry.id   AF-A0A7C0Y622-F1
#
_cell.length_a   1.000
_cell.length_b   1.000
_cell.length_c   1.000
_cell.angle_alpha   90.00
_cell.angle_beta   90.00
_cell.angle_gamma   90.00
#
_symmetry.space_group_name_H-M   'P 1'
#
loop_
_entity.id
_entity.type
_entity.pdbx_description
1 polymer ?
#
loop_
_entity_poly.entity_id
_entity_poly.type
_entity_poly.pdbx_seq_one_letter_code
_entity_poly.pdbx_strand_id
1 'polypeptide(L)'
;RGNRVNGLITPLRPMSLEATAGKNPVSHVGKIYNVLARLCANDISKIDGVREVYVKFLSQIGKPINQPLAAYVSIITYPSVSFNNIRYESESIIEEKLENIREITDLILNRKIEIY
;
A
#
# COMPACT_ATOMS: atom_id res chain seq x y z
N ARG A 1 8.14 -7.45 16.93
CA ARG A 1 9.52 -7.65 16.44
C ARG A 1 9.52 -8.86 15.50
N GLY A 2 9.07 -8.68 14.26
CA GLY A 2 8.80 -9.78 13.34
C GLY A 2 8.51 -9.27 11.93
N ASN A 3 7.84 -10.09 11.13
CA ASN A 3 7.49 -9.83 9.73
C ASN A 3 6.78 -8.47 9.51
N ARG A 4 6.74 -7.93 8.28
CA ARG A 4 6.15 -6.60 7.89
C ARG A 4 4.95 -6.65 6.90
N VAL A 5 3.65 -6.60 7.24
CA VAL A 5 2.43 -6.92 6.41
C VAL A 5 2.44 -7.92 5.19
N ASN A 6 3.49 -8.06 4.36
CA ASN A 6 3.68 -8.98 3.23
C ASN A 6 3.99 -10.46 3.57
N GLY A 7 4.88 -10.74 4.51
CA GLY A 7 5.14 -12.02 5.18
C GLY A 7 6.55 -12.08 5.78
N LEU A 8 7.35 -11.04 5.58
CA LEU A 8 8.81 -11.14 5.55
C LEU A 8 9.46 -9.99 6.31
N ILE A 9 10.75 -10.17 6.60
CA ILE A 9 11.67 -9.11 6.96
C ILE A 9 12.65 -9.00 5.78
N THR A 10 12.64 -7.86 5.10
CA THR A 10 13.41 -7.65 3.86
C THR A 10 14.38 -6.48 4.03
N PRO A 11 15.59 -6.71 4.59
CA PRO A 11 16.51 -5.63 5.00
C PRO A 11 16.88 -4.63 3.90
N LEU A 12 16.88 -5.08 2.64
CA LEU A 12 17.23 -4.27 1.47
C LEU A 12 16.02 -3.63 0.78
N ARG A 13 14.80 -3.79 1.33
CA ARG A 13 13.59 -3.15 0.81
C ARG A 13 13.08 -2.12 1.82
N PRO A 14 12.43 -1.02 1.38
CA PRO A 14 11.78 -0.09 2.29
C PRO A 14 10.72 -0.81 3.14
N MET A 15 10.74 -0.59 4.45
CA MET A 15 9.79 -1.19 5.39
C MET A 15 9.28 -0.15 6.38
N SER A 16 7.99 -0.25 6.71
CA SER A 16 7.44 0.48 7.86
C SER A 16 7.82 -0.25 9.17
N LEU A 17 8.23 0.53 10.17
CA LEU A 17 8.48 0.01 11.51
C LEU A 17 7.20 -0.17 12.34
N GLU A 18 6.04 0.27 11.83
CA GLU A 18 4.76 0.12 12.52
C GLU A 18 4.40 -1.35 12.73
N ALA A 19 4.00 -1.68 13.95
CA ALA A 19 3.40 -2.97 14.24
C ALA A 19 1.94 -2.97 13.74
N THR A 20 1.59 -3.96 12.93
CA THR A 20 0.25 -4.12 12.33
C THR A 20 -0.67 -5.00 13.19
N ALA A 21 -0.13 -6.05 13.81
CA ALA A 21 -0.89 -6.92 14.71
C ALA A 21 -1.41 -6.16 15.94
N GLY A 22 -2.64 -6.50 16.37
CA GLY A 22 -3.28 -5.92 17.56
C GLY A 22 -3.83 -4.49 17.42
N LYS A 23 -3.48 -3.75 16.35
CA LYS A 23 -4.02 -2.40 16.12
C LYS A 23 -5.46 -2.45 15.56
N ASN A 24 -6.27 -1.43 15.88
CA ASN A 24 -7.66 -1.29 15.41
C ASN A 24 -7.72 -1.16 13.87
N PRO A 25 -8.47 -2.01 13.15
CA PRO A 25 -8.54 -2.00 11.69
C PRO A 25 -9.34 -0.83 11.09
N VAL A 26 -10.06 -0.06 11.91
CA VAL A 26 -10.92 1.05 11.47
C VAL A 26 -10.17 2.40 11.51
N SER A 27 -9.43 2.66 12.59
CA SER A 27 -8.86 4.00 12.85
C SER A 27 -7.33 4.04 12.84
N HIS A 28 -6.64 2.91 13.01
CA HIS A 28 -5.19 2.94 13.12
C HIS A 28 -4.52 2.95 11.74
N VAL A 29 -4.16 4.15 11.27
CA VAL A 29 -3.51 4.40 9.97
C VAL A 29 -2.31 3.51 9.71
N GLY A 30 -1.43 3.26 10.68
CA GLY A 30 -0.27 2.39 10.48
C GLY A 30 -0.62 0.95 10.08
N LYS A 31 -1.81 0.45 10.44
CA LYS A 31 -2.28 -0.87 10.03
C LYS A 31 -2.90 -0.80 8.64
N ILE A 32 -3.83 0.14 8.47
CA ILE A 32 -4.60 0.33 7.24
C ILE A 32 -3.66 0.64 6.08
N TYR A 33 -2.71 1.57 6.26
CA TYR A 33 -1.80 2.01 5.19
C TYR A 33 -0.77 0.97 4.81
N ASN A 34 -0.32 0.12 5.73
CA ASN A 34 0.54 -1.00 5.37
C ASN A 34 -0.22 -2.02 4.50
N VAL A 35 -1.47 -2.32 4.85
CA VAL A 35 -2.33 -3.19 4.01
C VAL A 35 -2.63 -2.53 2.66
N LEU A 36 -3.05 -1.26 2.66
CA LEU A 36 -3.33 -0.48 1.45
C LEU A 36 -2.13 -0.46 0.52
N ALA A 37 -0.94 -0.14 1.03
CA ALA A 37 0.30 -0.12 0.26
C ALA A 37 0.60 -1.47 -0.40
N ARG A 38 0.38 -2.58 0.32
CA ARG A 38 0.55 -3.93 -0.22
C ARG A 38 -0.45 -4.22 -1.36
N LEU A 39 -1.71 -3.83 -1.20
CA LEU A 39 -2.75 -4.05 -2.22
C LEU A 39 -2.46 -3.22 -3.47
N CYS A 40 -2.19 -1.92 -3.31
CA CYS A 40 -1.83 -1.04 -4.42
C CYS A 40 -0.56 -1.50 -5.13
N ALA A 41 0.49 -1.88 -4.40
CA ALA A 41 1.72 -2.40 -5.00
C ALA A 41 1.46 -3.69 -5.79
N ASN A 42 0.62 -4.60 -5.29
CA ASN A 42 0.24 -5.81 -6.00
C ASN A 42 -0.48 -5.51 -7.31
N ASP A 43 -1.43 -4.56 -7.31
CA ASP A 43 -2.19 -4.23 -8.52
C ASP A 43 -1.34 -3.46 -9.53
N ILE A 44 -0.54 -2.49 -9.08
CA ILE A 44 0.41 -1.75 -9.94
C ILE A 44 1.47 -2.69 -10.54
N SER A 45 1.91 -3.71 -9.80
CA SER A 45 2.89 -4.68 -10.32
C SER A 45 2.39 -5.51 -11.51
N LYS A 46 1.07 -5.53 -11.75
CA LYS A 46 0.45 -6.24 -12.88
C LYS A 46 0.35 -5.37 -14.14
N ILE A 47 0.63 -4.06 -14.04
CA ILE A 47 0.68 -3.18 -15.21
C ILE A 47 1.85 -3.60 -16.08
N ASP A 48 1.62 -3.69 -17.39
CA ASP A 48 2.67 -4.11 -18.33
C ASP A 48 3.86 -3.15 -18.29
N GLY A 49 5.07 -3.73 -18.32
CA GLY A 49 6.31 -2.98 -18.23
C GLY A 49 6.74 -2.55 -16.82
N VAL A 50 5.95 -2.80 -15.77
CA VAL A 50 6.39 -2.62 -14.37
C VAL A 50 7.29 -3.79 -13.95
N ARG A 51 8.52 -3.49 -13.54
CA ARG A 51 9.48 -4.47 -13.02
C ARG A 51 9.48 -4.52 -11.49
N GLU A 52 9.49 -3.36 -10.84
CA GLU A 52 9.33 -3.24 -9.39
C GLU A 52 8.47 -2.03 -9.05
N VAL A 53 7.72 -2.11 -7.96
CA VAL A 53 6.95 -0.99 -7.41
C VAL A 53 7.07 -0.94 -5.90
N TYR A 54 7.14 0.27 -5.37
CA TYR A 54 7.14 0.56 -3.94
C TYR A 54 6.10 1.63 -3.65
N VAL A 55 5.16 1.32 -2.77
CA VAL A 55 4.10 2.25 -2.36
C VAL A 55 4.29 2.63 -0.90
N LYS A 56 4.20 3.93 -0.60
CA LYS A 56 4.30 4.47 0.76
C LYS A 56 3.18 5.48 0.95
N PHE A 57 2.46 5.38 2.07
CA PHE A 57 1.49 6.39 2.48
C PHE A 57 1.97 7.06 3.76
N LEU A 58 1.81 8.38 3.82
CA LEU A 58 2.08 9.19 4.99
C LEU A 58 0.76 9.79 5.48
N SER A 59 0.39 9.49 6.72
CA SER A 59 -0.79 10.08 7.38
C SER A 59 -0.43 11.39 8.07
N GLN A 60 -1.43 12.22 8.33
CA GLN A 60 -1.35 13.33 9.27
C GLN A 60 -2.43 13.15 10.34
N ILE A 61 -2.08 13.32 11.61
CA ILE A 61 -3.04 13.23 12.72
C ILE A 61 -4.15 14.27 12.50
N GLY A 62 -5.40 13.85 12.70
CA GLY A 62 -6.58 14.70 12.51
C GLY A 62 -7.09 14.79 11.07
N LYS A 63 -6.42 14.17 10.09
CA LYS A 63 -6.93 14.05 8.72
C LYS A 63 -7.72 12.74 8.52
N PRO A 64 -8.73 12.73 7.64
CA PRO A 64 -9.41 11.50 7.24
C PRO A 64 -8.43 10.45 6.71
N ILE A 65 -8.69 9.17 7.00
CA ILE A 65 -7.82 8.06 6.58
C ILE A 65 -7.75 7.87 5.06
N ASN A 66 -8.75 8.33 4.31
CA ASN A 66 -8.73 8.33 2.84
C ASN A 66 -8.01 9.57 2.26
N GLN A 67 -7.50 10.47 3.10
CA GLN A 67 -6.77 11.68 2.69
C GLN A 67 -5.37 11.67 3.31
N PRO A 68 -4.45 10.83 2.81
CA PRO A 68 -3.07 10.84 3.25
C PRO A 68 -2.43 12.20 2.97
N LEU A 69 -1.47 12.60 3.82
CA LEU A 69 -0.62 13.77 3.57
C LEU A 69 0.17 13.59 2.26
N ALA A 70 0.60 12.36 1.98
CA ALA A 70 1.21 11.99 0.72
C ALA A 70 1.04 10.50 0.43
N ALA A 71 0.90 10.18 -0.86
CA ALA A 71 1.04 8.84 -1.42
C ALA A 71 2.23 8.86 -2.38
N TYR A 72 3.27 8.09 -2.08
CA TYR A 72 4.47 7.99 -2.90
C TYR A 72 4.51 6.62 -3.57
N VAL A 73 4.63 6.64 -4.90
CA VAL A 73 4.80 5.44 -5.72
C VAL A 73 6.13 5.55 -6.46
N SER A 74 7.04 4.61 -6.22
CA SER A 74 8.31 4.50 -6.93
C SER A 74 8.28 3.27 -7.80
N ILE A 75 8.52 3.43 -9.11
CA ILE A 75 8.39 2.37 -10.10
C ILE A 75 9.70 2.21 -10.84
N ILE A 76 10.14 0.96 -10.99
CA ILE A 76 11.21 0.56 -11.89
C ILE A 76 10.54 -0.14 -13.07
N THR A 77 10.78 0.33 -14.29
CA THR A 77 10.20 -0.25 -15.51
C THR A 77 11.18 -1.18 -16.21
N TYR A 78 10.67 -2.01 -17.12
CA TYR A 78 11.49 -2.61 -18.16
C TYR A 78 11.98 -1.54 -19.16
N PRO A 79 13.08 -1.81 -19.89
CA PRO A 79 13.58 -0.88 -20.91
C PRO A 79 12.52 -0.58 -21.98
N SER A 80 12.57 0.62 -22.54
CA SER A 80 11.75 1.04 -23.69
C SER A 80 10.22 1.09 -23.47
N VAL A 81 9.76 1.13 -22.22
CA VAL A 81 8.34 1.29 -21.88
C VAL A 81 8.00 2.76 -21.60
N SER A 82 6.83 3.21 -22.06
CA SER A 82 6.31 4.56 -21.75
C SER A 82 5.90 4.66 -20.28
N PHE A 83 6.61 5.47 -19.50
CA PHE A 83 6.31 5.69 -18.09
C PHE A 83 4.97 6.41 -17.86
N ASN A 84 4.52 7.23 -18.80
CA ASN A 84 3.31 8.04 -18.60
C ASN A 84 2.06 7.18 -18.45
N ASN A 85 1.90 6.11 -19.25
CA ASN A 85 0.74 5.23 -19.15
C ASN A 85 0.73 4.50 -17.81
N ILE A 86 1.88 3.94 -17.41
CA ILE A 86 2.07 3.30 -16.11
C ILE A 86 1.72 4.25 -14.97
N ARG A 87 2.14 5.52 -15.08
CA ARG A 87 1.85 6.55 -14.09
C ARG A 87 0.35 6.79 -13.95
N TYR A 88 -0.36 7.03 -15.06
CA TYR A 88 -1.80 7.32 -15.01
C TYR A 88 -2.60 6.13 -14.47
N GLU A 89 -2.27 4.91 -14.89
CA GLU A 89 -2.89 3.70 -14.35
C GLU A 89 -2.59 3.53 -12.86
N SER A 90 -1.35 3.79 -12.43
CA SER A 90 -0.98 3.73 -11.02
C SER A 90 -1.72 4.77 -10.16
N GLU A 91 -1.86 6.00 -10.66
CA GLU A 91 -2.62 7.08 -9.99
C GLU A 91 -4.09 6.66 -9.83
N SER A 92 -4.71 6.11 -10.89
CA SER A 92 -6.10 5.62 -10.84
C SER A 92 -6.29 4.49 -9.83
N ILE A 93 -5.38 3.52 -9.77
CA ILE A 93 -5.43 2.43 -8.77
C ILE A 93 -5.34 2.97 -7.34
N ILE A 94 -4.47 3.95 -7.10
CA ILE A 94 -4.30 4.55 -5.76
C ILE A 94 -5.57 5.31 -5.36
N GLU A 95 -6.14 6.11 -6.27
CA GLU A 95 -7.38 6.87 -6.03
C GLU A 95 -8.54 5.94 -5.72
N GLU A 96 -8.78 4.92 -6.55
CA GLU A 96 -9.85 3.93 -6.36
C GLU A 96 -9.73 3.24 -4.98
N LYS A 97 -8.53 2.83 -4.58
CA LYS A 97 -8.30 2.14 -3.31
C LYS A 97 -8.43 3.07 -2.11
N LEU A 98 -8.11 4.36 -2.25
CA LEU A 98 -8.33 5.38 -1.21
C LEU A 98 -9.81 5.72 -1.05
N GLU A 99 -10.56 5.81 -2.15
CA GLU A 99 -12.02 6.01 -2.11
C GLU A 99 -12.71 4.85 -1.40
N ASN A 100 -12.26 3.62 -1.66
CA ASN A 100 -12.80 2.39 -1.09
C ASN A 100 -12.03 1.90 0.15
N ILE A 101 -11.33 2.79 0.88
CA ILE A 101 -10.44 2.40 1.99
C ILE A 101 -11.15 1.59 3.09
N ARG A 102 -12.47 1.73 3.23
CA ARG A 102 -13.27 0.97 4.21
C ARG A 102 -13.23 -0.53 3.95
N GLU A 103 -13.10 -0.97 2.71
CA GLU A 103 -13.00 -2.39 2.34
C GLU A 103 -11.78 -3.07 2.99
N ILE A 104 -10.72 -2.30 3.29
CA ILE A 104 -9.55 -2.81 4.01
C ILE A 104 -9.95 -3.33 5.40
N THR A 105 -10.87 -2.63 6.06
CA THR A 105 -11.39 -3.06 7.37
C THR A 105 -12.04 -4.43 7.23
N ASP A 106 -12.88 -4.61 6.21
CA ASP A 106 -13.58 -5.88 5.98
C ASP A 106 -12.62 -7.01 5.61
N LEU A 107 -11.59 -6.74 4.80
CA LEU A 107 -10.55 -7.71 4.48
C LEU A 107 -9.81 -8.21 5.74
N ILE A 108 -9.50 -7.29 6.65
CA ILE A 108 -8.82 -7.60 7.91
C ILE A 108 -9.74 -8.38 8.85
N LEU A 109 -10.99 -7.92 9.04
CA LEU A 109 -11.94 -8.54 9.97
C LEU A 109 -12.31 -9.96 9.52
N ASN A 110 -12.48 -10.16 8.21
CA ASN A 110 -12.78 -11.47 7.63
C ASN A 110 -11.55 -12.37 7.45
N ARG A 111 -10.36 -11.96 7.93
CA ARG A 111 -9.10 -12.69 7.79
C ARG A 111 -8.75 -13.07 6.35
N LYS A 112 -9.22 -12.26 5.38
CA LYS A 112 -8.89 -12.43 3.96
C LYS A 112 -7.49 -11.90 3.62
N ILE A 113 -6.89 -11.16 4.54
CA ILE A 113 -5.49 -10.75 4.46
C ILE A 113 -4.76 -11.08 5.75
N GLU A 114 -3.59 -11.69 5.62
CA GLU A 114 -2.73 -11.96 6.77
C GLU A 114 -2.05 -10.68 7.25
N ILE A 115 -2.12 -10.50 8.57
CA ILE A 115 -1.43 -9.47 9.33
C ILE A 115 -0.74 -10.19 10.49
N TYR A 116 0.50 -9.85 10.77
CA TYR A 116 1.35 -10.56 11.73
C TYR A 116 2.14 -9.56 12.58
#